data_AF-A0A2A5S9F2-F1
#
_entry.id   AF-A0A2A5S9F2-F1
#
_cell.length_a   1.000
_cell.length_b   1.000
_cell.length_c   1.000
_cell.angle_alpha   90.00
_cell.angle_beta   90.00
_cell.angle_gamma   90.00
#
_symmetry.space_group_name_H-M   'P 1'
#
loop_
_entity.id
_entity.type
_entity.pdbx_description
1 polymer ?
#
loop_
_entity_poly.entity_id
_entity_poly.type
_entity_poly.pdbx_seq_one_letter_code
_entity_poly.pdbx_strand_id
1 'polypeptide(L)'
;MFSNGNQELFALAFITGKYEVEKPQLFEVKMPIVYWDDDASQLTNGFDFLRIDKETDEVDFVGFLSNTKKHTVHFTEQEIKSIDERYWQFAVPVEDGE
;
A
#
# COMPACT_ATOMS: atom_id res chain seq x y z
N MET A 1 -14.90 0.27 36.96
CA MET A 1 -13.57 0.86 36.76
C MET A 1 -13.47 1.19 35.28
N PHE A 2 -13.66 2.45 34.90
CA PHE A 2 -13.57 2.90 33.51
C PHE A 2 -12.13 3.34 33.23
N SER A 3 -11.59 2.93 32.09
CA SER A 3 -10.19 3.17 31.70
C SER A 3 -9.97 4.66 31.37
N ASN A 4 -9.41 5.43 32.30
CA ASN A 4 -9.12 6.86 32.13
C ASN A 4 -7.92 7.18 31.22
N GLY A 5 -7.13 6.18 30.79
CA GLY A 5 -5.87 6.40 30.08
C GLY A 5 -5.99 7.12 28.72
N ASN A 6 -7.08 6.90 27.99
CA ASN A 6 -7.25 7.51 26.66
C ASN A 6 -7.79 8.95 26.71
N GLN A 7 -8.47 9.34 27.80
CA GLN A 7 -9.04 10.69 27.93
C GLN A 7 -7.95 11.72 28.24
N GLU A 8 -6.97 11.34 29.07
CA GLU A 8 -5.81 12.18 29.38
C GLU A 8 -4.88 12.34 28.16
N LEU A 9 -4.68 11.28 27.37
CA LEU A 9 -3.92 11.33 26.12
C LEU A 9 -4.57 12.26 25.09
N PHE A 10 -5.91 12.19 24.96
CA PHE A 10 -6.68 13.07 24.09
C PHE A 10 -6.60 14.54 24.56
N ALA A 11 -6.75 14.78 25.86
CA ALA A 11 -6.66 16.13 26.42
C ALA A 11 -5.25 16.72 26.24
N LEU A 12 -4.20 15.93 26.44
CA LEU A 12 -2.81 16.34 26.20
C LEU A 12 -2.56 16.60 24.71
N ALA A 13 -3.04 15.76 23.81
CA ALA A 13 -2.97 15.98 22.36
C ALA A 13 -3.63 17.31 21.96
N PHE A 14 -4.81 17.58 22.50
CA PHE A 14 -5.58 18.80 22.23
C PHE A 14 -4.90 20.06 22.78
N ILE A 15 -4.38 20.02 24.01
CA ILE A 15 -3.75 21.16 24.68
C ILE A 15 -2.37 21.46 24.10
N THR A 16 -1.58 20.43 23.80
CA THR A 16 -0.18 20.60 23.35
C THR A 16 -0.06 20.73 21.84
N GLY A 17 -0.99 20.17 21.08
CA GLY A 17 -0.86 20.01 19.63
C GLY A 17 0.29 19.08 19.21
N LYS A 18 0.90 18.35 20.15
CA LYS A 18 2.13 17.55 19.95
C LYS A 18 1.87 16.06 19.79
N TYR A 19 0.64 15.67 19.46
CA TYR A 19 0.33 14.28 19.21
C TYR A 19 0.51 13.98 17.72
N GLU A 20 1.64 13.35 17.40
CA GLU A 20 1.91 12.81 16.07
C GLU A 20 1.38 11.38 16.02
N VAL A 21 0.41 11.13 15.14
CA VAL A 21 -0.06 9.77 14.86
C VAL A 21 0.97 9.15 13.93
N GLU A 22 1.61 8.07 14.36
CA GLU A 22 2.45 7.26 13.48
C GLU A 22 1.60 6.83 12.27
N LYS A 23 2.00 7.29 11.08
CA LYS A 23 1.37 6.84 9.85
C LYS A 23 1.78 5.39 9.61
N PRO A 24 0.85 4.49 9.26
CA PRO A 24 1.22 3.13 8.95
C PRO A 24 2.15 3.11 7.73
N GLN A 25 3.21 2.29 7.79
CA GLN A 25 4.07 2.02 6.63
C GLN A 25 3.23 1.49 5.48
N LEU A 26 3.39 2.09 4.30
CA LEU A 26 2.75 1.65 3.07
C LEU A 26 3.69 0.82 2.21
N PHE A 27 3.12 -0.06 1.41
CA PHE A 27 3.82 -0.99 0.54
C PHE A 27 3.20 -0.99 -0.86
N GLU A 28 4.05 -1.22 -1.86
CA GLU A 28 3.66 -1.58 -3.22
C GLU A 28 3.93 -3.06 -3.43
N VAL A 29 2.97 -3.80 -4.01
CA VAL A 29 3.16 -5.22 -4.33
C VAL A 29 3.66 -5.32 -5.77
N LYS A 30 4.90 -5.78 -5.93
CA LYS A 30 5.62 -5.82 -7.21
C LYS A 30 5.74 -7.26 -7.72
N MET A 31 4.78 -7.68 -8.54
CA MET A 31 4.68 -9.04 -9.07
C MET A 31 5.66 -9.26 -10.22
N PRO A 32 6.58 -10.24 -10.14
CA PRO A 32 7.45 -10.56 -11.25
C PRO A 32 6.67 -11.24 -12.37
N ILE A 33 6.86 -10.77 -13.61
CA ILE A 33 6.25 -11.35 -14.81
C ILE A 33 7.32 -11.64 -15.87
N VAL A 34 6.95 -12.47 -16.85
CA VAL A 34 7.72 -12.70 -18.07
C VAL A 34 6.81 -12.37 -19.25
N TYR A 35 7.27 -11.51 -20.14
CA TYR A 35 6.52 -11.10 -21.33
C TYR A 35 7.40 -11.21 -22.58
N TRP A 36 6.77 -11.23 -23.75
CA TRP A 36 7.47 -11.17 -25.02
C TRP A 36 7.74 -9.70 -25.37
N ASP A 37 9.01 -9.36 -25.52
CA ASP A 37 9.43 -8.03 -25.96
C ASP A 37 9.56 -8.05 -27.49
N ASP A 38 8.64 -7.36 -28.17
CA ASP A 38 8.61 -7.32 -29.64
C ASP A 38 9.85 -6.61 -30.23
N ASP A 39 10.35 -5.57 -29.57
CA ASP A 39 11.50 -4.79 -30.04
C ASP A 39 12.80 -5.60 -29.91
N ALA A 40 12.95 -6.32 -28.81
CA ALA A 40 14.10 -7.20 -28.58
C ALA A 40 13.93 -8.60 -29.19
N SER A 41 12.72 -8.97 -29.63
CA SER A 41 12.35 -10.29 -30.14
C SER A 41 12.76 -11.45 -29.23
N GLN A 42 12.56 -11.28 -27.91
CA GLN A 42 12.91 -12.27 -26.89
C GLN A 42 11.96 -12.20 -25.68
N LEU A 43 12.00 -13.25 -24.84
CA LEU A 43 11.35 -13.19 -23.52
C LEU A 43 12.14 -12.28 -22.59
N THR A 44 11.44 -11.37 -21.93
CA THR A 44 11.99 -10.37 -21.01
C THR A 44 11.26 -10.44 -19.68
N ASN A 45 12.00 -10.21 -18.59
CA ASN A 45 11.44 -10.10 -17.24
C ASN A 45 10.90 -8.68 -17.01
N GLY A 46 9.72 -8.59 -16.42
CA GLY A 46 9.08 -7.33 -16.05
C GLY A 46 8.41 -7.41 -14.69
N PHE A 47 7.65 -6.38 -14.38
CA PHE A 47 6.82 -6.34 -13.19
C PHE A 47 5.46 -5.73 -13.49
N ASP A 48 4.44 -6.31 -12.86
CA ASP A 48 3.16 -5.66 -12.69
C ASP A 48 2.96 -5.32 -11.21
N PHE A 49 2.11 -4.33 -10.95
CA PHE A 49 1.82 -3.85 -9.62
C PHE A 49 0.37 -4.12 -9.26
N LEU A 50 0.13 -4.59 -8.04
CA LEU A 50 -1.22 -4.76 -7.51
C LEU A 50 -1.92 -3.40 -7.45
N ARG A 51 -3.17 -3.36 -7.88
CA ARG A 51 -4.00 -2.16 -7.86
C ARG A 51 -5.42 -2.50 -7.45
N ILE A 52 -6.04 -1.57 -6.74
CA ILE A 52 -7.45 -1.65 -6.33
C ILE A 52 -8.18 -0.42 -6.83
N ASP A 53 -9.36 -0.64 -7.44
CA ASP A 53 -10.36 0.39 -7.65
C ASP A 53 -11.12 0.64 -6.34
N LYS A 54 -10.98 1.84 -5.78
CA LYS A 54 -11.54 2.25 -4.48
C LYS A 54 -13.07 2.36 -4.50
N GLU A 55 -13.68 2.41 -5.67
CA GLU A 55 -15.14 2.53 -5.80
C GLU A 55 -15.81 1.16 -5.89
N THR A 56 -15.13 0.18 -6.47
CA THR A 56 -15.69 -1.16 -6.76
C THR A 56 -15.05 -2.28 -5.97
N ASP A 57 -13.95 -2.02 -5.25
CA ASP A 57 -13.07 -3.00 -4.62
C ASP A 57 -12.52 -4.05 -5.62
N GLU A 58 -12.50 -3.73 -6.91
CA GLU A 58 -11.94 -4.60 -7.94
C GLU A 58 -10.41 -4.60 -7.85
N VAL A 59 -9.83 -5.80 -7.88
CA VAL A 59 -8.39 -6.03 -7.82
C VAL A 59 -7.88 -6.35 -9.22
N ASP A 60 -6.90 -5.58 -9.69
CA ASP A 60 -6.21 -5.79 -10.97
C ASP A 60 -4.68 -5.64 -10.83
N PHE A 61 -3.98 -5.81 -11.95
CA PHE A 61 -2.53 -5.66 -12.07
C PHE A 61 -2.19 -4.68 -13.19
N VAL A 62 -1.27 -3.75 -12.94
CA VAL A 62 -0.88 -2.71 -13.90
C VAL A 62 0.62 -2.65 -14.09
N GLY A 63 1.07 -2.42 -15.33
CA GLY A 63 2.51 -2.35 -15.66
C GLY A 63 3.24 -1.10 -15.17
N PHE A 64 2.52 -0.14 -14.59
CA PHE A 64 3.12 1.07 -14.00
C PHE A 64 2.33 1.54 -12.79
N LEU A 65 3.05 2.07 -11.80
CA LEU A 65 2.47 2.62 -10.58
C LEU A 65 1.61 3.84 -10.90
N SER A 66 0.33 3.79 -10.53
CA SER A 66 -0.58 4.92 -10.67
C SER A 66 -1.53 5.02 -9.48
N ASN A 67 -1.14 5.84 -8.50
CA ASN A 67 -2.00 6.17 -7.37
C ASN A 67 -2.88 7.38 -7.72
N THR A 68 -4.20 7.23 -7.64
CA THR A 68 -5.17 8.25 -8.05
C THR A 68 -6.32 8.34 -7.03
N LYS A 69 -7.26 9.26 -7.24
CA LYS A 69 -8.49 9.31 -6.42
C LYS A 69 -9.31 8.03 -6.53
N LYS A 70 -9.31 7.42 -7.72
CA LYS A 70 -10.09 6.22 -8.02
C LYS A 70 -9.35 4.93 -7.72
N HIS A 71 -8.03 4.90 -7.87
CA HIS A 71 -7.24 3.67 -7.71
C HIS A 71 -6.10 3.85 -6.72
N THR A 72 -5.76 2.81 -5.98
CA THR A 72 -4.55 2.77 -5.14
C THR A 72 -3.63 1.63 -5.54
N VAL A 73 -2.33 1.87 -5.39
CA VAL A 73 -1.26 0.86 -5.47
C VAL A 73 -0.43 0.80 -4.19
N HIS A 74 -0.83 1.57 -3.17
CA HIS A 74 -0.19 1.64 -1.87
C HIS A 74 -1.11 1.02 -0.83
N PHE A 75 -0.57 0.10 -0.03
CA PHE A 75 -1.35 -0.72 0.89
C PHE A 75 -0.59 -0.91 2.21
N THR A 76 -1.33 -1.09 3.29
CA THR A 76 -0.79 -1.63 4.53
C THR A 76 -0.57 -3.15 4.42
N GLU A 77 0.24 -3.72 5.30
CA GLU A 77 0.42 -5.18 5.40
C GLU A 77 -0.92 -5.92 5.55
N GLN A 78 -1.83 -5.37 6.36
CA GLN A 78 -3.14 -5.99 6.61
C GLN A 78 -4.02 -6.00 5.37
N GLU A 79 -4.02 -4.93 4.58
CA GLU A 79 -4.76 -4.86 3.32
C GLU A 79 -4.22 -5.87 2.30
N ILE A 80 -2.90 -5.95 2.14
CA ILE A 80 -2.27 -6.93 1.24
C ILE A 80 -2.67 -8.35 1.63
N LYS A 81 -2.54 -8.70 2.92
CA LYS A 81 -2.87 -10.04 3.42
C LYS A 81 -4.37 -10.37 3.36
N SER A 82 -5.23 -9.35 3.43
CA SER A 82 -6.69 -9.52 3.28
C SER A 82 -7.09 -9.82 1.84
N ILE A 83 -6.33 -9.30 0.86
CA ILE A 83 -6.50 -9.66 -0.55
C ILE A 83 -5.96 -11.08 -0.78
N ASP A 84 -4.68 -11.29 -0.48
CA ASP A 84 -4.02 -12.59 -0.52
C ASP A 84 -2.68 -12.54 0.23
N GLU A 85 -2.51 -13.39 1.26
CA GLU A 85 -1.27 -13.45 2.04
C GLU A 85 -0.04 -13.76 1.19
N ARG A 86 -0.19 -14.45 0.05
CA ARG A 86 0.92 -14.77 -0.86
C ARG A 86 1.53 -13.53 -1.50
N TYR A 87 0.80 -12.42 -1.58
CA TYR A 87 1.31 -11.16 -2.14
C TYR A 87 2.31 -10.47 -1.22
N TRP A 88 2.31 -10.79 0.08
CA TRP A 88 3.20 -10.17 1.05
C TRP A 88 4.69 -10.38 0.73
N GLN A 89 5.06 -11.52 0.14
CA GLN A 89 6.45 -11.79 -0.25
C GLN A 89 6.98 -10.86 -1.36
N PHE A 90 6.08 -10.17 -2.05
CA PHE A 90 6.39 -9.23 -3.13
C PHE A 90 6.19 -7.76 -2.71
N ALA A 91 5.86 -7.51 -1.44
CA ALA A 91 5.65 -6.18 -0.91
C ALA A 91 6.98 -5.44 -0.74
N VAL A 92 7.07 -4.24 -1.32
CA VAL A 92 8.21 -3.33 -1.22
C VAL A 92 7.75 -2.10 -0.45
N PRO A 93 8.44 -1.70 0.63
CA PRO A 93 8.06 -0.50 1.38
C PRO A 93 8.16 0.73 0.48
N VAL A 94 7.13 1.56 0.52
CA VAL A 94 7.16 2.89 -0.10
C VAL A 94 8.00 3.78 0.80
N GLU A 95 9.08 4.33 0.25
CA GLU A 95 9.82 5.38 0.95
C GLU A 95 8.90 6.61 1.06
N ASP A 96 8.76 7.16 2.26
CA ASP A 96 8.11 8.45 2.46
C ASP A 96 8.93 9.50 1.69
N GLY A 97 8.57 9.73 0.43
CA GLY A 97 9.10 10.83 -0.36
C GLY A 97 8.68 12.14 0.28
N GLU A 98 9.66 12.93 0.74
CA GLU A 98 9.52 14.30 1.25
C GLU A 98 8.59 15.19 0.39
#